data_AF-A0A8T7AG00-F1
#
_entry.id   AF-A0A8T7AG00-F1
#
_cell.length_a   1.000
_cell.length_b   1.000
_cell.length_c   1.000
_cell.angle_alpha   90.00
_cell.angle_beta   90.00
_cell.angle_gamma   90.00
#
_symmetry.space_group_name_H-M   'P 1'
#
loop_
_entity.id
_entity.type
_entity.pdbx_description
1 polymer ?
#
loop_
_entity_poly.entity_id
_entity_poly.type
_entity_poly.pdbx_seq_one_letter_code
_entity_poly.pdbx_strand_id
1 'polypeptide(L)'
;MSRPNTAAINVRDEFSQLKKAIVGLASPFQRDKAQVANEMHEFPFVPDTDRKEEVLALTYPTEAILQPEFTHYTSTLEKHGVDVLRADPNAAYSFDYTCPRDIGFVVDDIFFISRMAVSSRAKEYKTILAHLEDIDAGKVVQVPEGALIEGGDVVVLDAKTILVGINQRTSRKGVEFLRN
;
A
#
# COMPACT_ATOMS: atom_id res chain seq x y z
N MET A 1 -4.74 7.48 32.30
CA MET A 1 -4.70 6.13 31.69
C MET A 1 -3.51 6.11 30.75
N SER A 2 -2.41 5.44 31.12
CA SER A 2 -1.23 5.33 30.25
C SER A 2 -1.56 4.40 29.09
N ARG A 3 -1.49 4.88 27.84
CA ARG A 3 -1.51 3.98 26.68
C ARG A 3 -0.24 3.12 26.77
N PRO A 4 -0.34 1.79 26.92
CA PRO A 4 0.82 0.94 27.04
C PRO A 4 1.37 0.68 25.63
N ASN A 5 2.64 1.00 25.40
CA ASN A 5 3.40 0.73 24.16
C ASN A 5 2.89 1.43 22.88
N THR A 6 3.54 2.54 22.51
CA THR A 6 3.56 2.99 21.11
C THR A 6 4.49 2.07 20.30
N ALA A 7 4.00 1.48 19.22
CA ALA A 7 4.80 0.73 18.27
C ALA A 7 5.87 1.65 17.65
N ALA A 8 7.14 1.27 17.78
CA ALA A 8 8.24 1.96 17.12
C ALA A 8 8.24 1.61 15.63
N ILE A 9 7.96 2.59 14.78
CA ILE A 9 8.22 2.54 13.34
C ILE A 9 9.54 3.25 13.04
N ASN A 10 10.33 2.69 12.13
CA ASN A 10 11.59 3.27 11.67
C ASN A 10 12.03 2.64 10.35
N VAL A 11 11.77 3.31 9.22
CA VAL A 11 12.20 2.87 7.88
C VAL A 11 13.14 3.92 7.30
N ARG A 12 14.41 3.55 7.13
CA ARG A 12 15.48 4.45 6.67
C ARG A 12 16.07 4.09 5.32
N ASP A 13 15.70 2.92 4.81
CA ASP A 13 16.07 2.40 3.52
C ASP A 13 15.16 1.21 3.17
N GLU A 14 15.26 0.70 1.94
CA GLU A 14 14.49 -0.46 1.44
C GLU A 14 15.27 -1.78 1.47
N PHE A 15 16.45 -1.84 2.11
CA PHE A 15 17.35 -3.01 2.03
C PHE A 15 17.92 -3.50 3.37
N SER A 16 17.75 -2.74 4.44
CA SER A 16 18.06 -3.15 5.81
C SER A 16 17.17 -4.31 6.24
N GLN A 17 17.61 -5.02 7.27
CA GLN A 17 16.87 -6.17 7.79
C GLN A 17 15.44 -5.77 8.21
N LEU A 18 14.46 -6.36 7.52
CA LEU A 18 13.04 -6.18 7.81
C LEU A 18 12.70 -6.80 9.18
N LYS A 19 11.95 -6.07 10.00
CA LYS A 19 11.53 -6.52 11.34
C LYS A 19 10.02 -6.66 11.49
N LYS A 20 9.25 -5.84 10.77
CA LYS A 20 7.79 -5.80 10.83
C LYS A 20 7.27 -5.35 9.47
N ALA A 21 6.20 -5.97 8.99
CA ALA A 21 5.62 -5.64 7.69
C ALA A 21 4.10 -5.82 7.69
N ILE A 22 3.41 -4.93 6.97
CA ILE A 22 2.00 -5.14 6.62
C ILE A 22 1.96 -5.94 5.33
N VAL A 23 1.30 -7.09 5.36
CA VAL A 23 1.08 -7.95 4.19
C VAL A 23 -0.39 -7.93 3.81
N GLY A 24 -0.65 -7.83 2.51
CA GLY A 24 -1.99 -7.85 1.94
C GLY A 24 -2.74 -9.16 2.16
N LEU A 25 -3.90 -9.28 1.52
CA LEU A 25 -4.79 -10.41 1.65
C LEU A 25 -4.95 -11.14 0.31
N ALA A 26 -4.90 -12.47 0.38
CA ALA A 26 -5.34 -13.34 -0.73
C ALA A 26 -6.87 -13.51 -0.77
N SER A 27 -7.56 -13.21 0.33
CA SER A 27 -9.02 -13.26 0.44
C SER A 27 -9.49 -12.22 1.47
N PRO A 28 -10.52 -11.41 1.17
CA PRO A 28 -11.25 -11.38 -0.10
C PRO A 28 -10.38 -10.89 -1.26
N PHE A 29 -10.62 -11.41 -2.46
CA PHE A 29 -9.96 -10.96 -3.69
C PHE A 29 -10.99 -10.50 -4.71
N GLN A 30 -10.65 -9.45 -5.44
CA GLN A 30 -11.46 -8.93 -6.53
C GLN A 30 -11.65 -9.98 -7.63
N ARG A 31 -12.89 -10.16 -8.08
CA ARG A 31 -13.23 -11.14 -9.13
C ARG A 31 -13.75 -10.49 -10.41
N ASP A 32 -14.26 -9.26 -10.31
CA ASP A 32 -14.82 -8.52 -11.43
C ASP A 32 -13.78 -7.54 -12.01
N LYS A 33 -13.05 -7.99 -13.04
CA LYS A 33 -12.06 -7.18 -13.76
C LYS A 33 -12.69 -5.93 -14.39
N ALA A 34 -13.93 -6.00 -14.86
CA ALA A 34 -14.59 -4.87 -15.50
C ALA A 34 -14.97 -3.80 -14.48
N GLN A 35 -15.50 -4.20 -13.31
CA GLN A 35 -15.75 -3.28 -12.21
C GLN A 35 -14.45 -2.57 -11.79
N VAL A 36 -13.38 -3.32 -11.52
CA VAL A 36 -12.10 -2.72 -11.08
C VAL A 36 -11.55 -1.76 -12.12
N ALA A 37 -11.57 -2.13 -13.39
CA ALA A 37 -11.10 -1.25 -14.47
C ALA A 37 -11.95 0.03 -14.57
N ASN A 38 -13.28 -0.07 -14.39
CA ASN A 38 -14.15 1.10 -14.36
C ASN A 38 -13.84 2.04 -13.18
N GLU A 39 -13.62 1.49 -11.99
CA GLU A 39 -13.27 2.25 -10.79
C GLU A 39 -11.92 2.94 -10.91
N MET A 40 -10.94 2.28 -11.54
CA MET A 40 -9.62 2.85 -11.81
C MET A 40 -9.65 3.90 -12.92
N HIS A 41 -10.78 4.09 -13.60
CA HIS A 41 -10.89 4.85 -14.86
C HIS A 41 -9.92 4.33 -15.94
N GLU A 42 -9.54 3.06 -15.82
CA GLU A 42 -8.64 2.34 -16.72
C GLU A 42 -9.47 1.46 -17.69
N PHE A 43 -10.79 1.63 -17.76
CA PHE A 43 -11.64 0.94 -18.72
C PHE A 43 -12.13 1.90 -19.82
N PRO A 44 -11.94 1.58 -21.12
CA PRO A 44 -11.20 0.44 -21.68
C PRO A 44 -9.68 0.71 -21.83
N PHE A 45 -9.12 1.64 -21.04
CA PHE A 45 -7.70 1.99 -21.10
C PHE A 45 -6.78 0.82 -20.68
N VAL A 46 -6.38 0.05 -21.68
CA VAL A 46 -5.25 -0.88 -21.54
C VAL A 46 -3.98 -0.10 -21.78
N PRO A 47 -2.94 -0.26 -20.93
CA PRO A 47 -1.61 0.27 -21.21
C PRO A 47 -1.20 -0.03 -22.65
N ASP A 48 -0.74 0.98 -23.37
CA ASP A 48 -0.27 0.82 -24.74
C ASP A 48 1.04 0.04 -24.73
N THR A 49 0.90 -1.28 -24.89
CA THR A 49 1.99 -2.25 -24.84
C THR A 49 1.86 -3.18 -26.03
N ASP A 50 2.99 -3.69 -26.52
CA ASP A 50 3.02 -4.71 -27.58
C ASP A 50 2.28 -6.01 -27.18
N ARG A 51 1.91 -6.15 -25.89
CA ARG A 51 1.21 -7.31 -25.31
C ARG A 51 -0.24 -7.00 -24.91
N LYS A 52 -0.82 -5.90 -25.41
CA LYS A 52 -2.17 -5.43 -25.04
C LYS A 52 -3.24 -6.51 -25.17
N GLU A 53 -3.24 -7.29 -26.25
CA GLU A 53 -4.20 -8.38 -26.46
C GLU A 53 -4.05 -9.50 -25.43
N GLU A 54 -2.82 -9.89 -25.09
CA GLU A 54 -2.55 -10.90 -24.07
C GLU A 54 -3.01 -10.41 -22.68
N VAL A 55 -2.68 -9.17 -22.31
CA VAL A 55 -3.08 -8.55 -21.03
C VAL A 55 -4.61 -8.46 -20.91
N LEU A 56 -5.30 -8.14 -22.01
CA LEU A 56 -6.75 -8.14 -22.07
C LEU A 56 -7.32 -9.54 -21.84
N ALA A 57 -6.70 -10.57 -22.43
CA ALA A 57 -7.12 -11.96 -22.32
C ALA A 57 -6.84 -12.59 -20.93
N LEU A 58 -5.92 -12.03 -20.13
CA LEU A 58 -5.65 -12.52 -18.78
C LEU A 58 -6.87 -12.36 -17.86
N THR A 59 -7.24 -13.44 -17.19
CA THR A 59 -8.20 -13.42 -16.09
C THR A 59 -7.47 -13.15 -14.77
N TYR A 60 -8.18 -12.58 -13.80
CA TYR A 60 -7.67 -12.50 -12.44
C TYR A 60 -7.41 -13.91 -11.86
N PRO A 61 -6.35 -14.08 -11.04
CA PRO A 61 -6.13 -15.34 -10.36
C PRO A 61 -7.29 -15.64 -9.40
N THR A 62 -7.49 -16.92 -9.11
CA THR A 62 -8.49 -17.33 -8.13
C THR A 62 -7.90 -17.28 -6.71
N GLU A 63 -8.74 -17.13 -5.70
CA GLU A 63 -8.31 -17.21 -4.30
C GLU A 63 -7.65 -18.57 -3.98
N ALA A 64 -8.05 -19.65 -4.68
CA ALA A 64 -7.42 -20.96 -4.54
C ALA A 64 -5.96 -20.97 -4.99
N ILE A 65 -5.57 -20.09 -5.93
CA ILE A 65 -4.18 -19.88 -6.34
C ILE A 65 -3.47 -18.93 -5.36
N LEU A 66 -4.12 -17.82 -5.00
CA LEU A 66 -3.50 -16.79 -4.15
C LEU A 66 -3.28 -17.24 -2.71
N GLN A 67 -4.18 -18.05 -2.15
CA GLN A 67 -4.11 -18.46 -0.75
C GLN A 67 -2.81 -19.19 -0.41
N PRO A 68 -2.38 -20.24 -1.15
CA PRO A 68 -1.10 -20.88 -0.87
C PRO A 68 0.10 -19.95 -1.11
N GLU A 69 0.05 -19.06 -2.12
CA GLU A 69 1.13 -18.09 -2.37
C GLU A 69 1.32 -17.12 -1.21
N PHE A 70 0.24 -16.47 -0.76
CA PHE A 70 0.29 -15.55 0.38
C PHE A 70 0.62 -16.25 1.70
N THR A 71 0.15 -17.49 1.88
CA THR A 71 0.50 -18.31 3.05
C THR A 71 2.00 -18.61 3.05
N HIS A 72 2.55 -19.02 1.91
CA HIS A 72 3.98 -19.31 1.79
C HIS A 72 4.82 -18.04 1.98
N TYR A 73 4.44 -16.93 1.35
CA TYR A 73 5.09 -15.63 1.51
C TYR A 73 5.13 -15.19 2.98
N THR A 74 3.97 -15.20 3.65
CA THR A 74 3.85 -14.81 5.07
C THR A 74 4.66 -15.73 5.97
N SER A 75 4.54 -17.05 5.80
CA SER A 75 5.28 -18.02 6.61
C SER A 75 6.80 -17.89 6.45
N THR A 76 7.26 -17.48 5.25
CA THR A 76 8.67 -17.23 4.99
C THR A 76 9.14 -16.01 5.76
N LEU A 77 8.39 -14.90 5.73
CA LEU A 77 8.72 -13.71 6.52
C LEU A 77 8.78 -14.03 8.03
N GLU A 78 7.77 -14.71 8.56
CA GLU A 78 7.69 -15.10 9.98
C GLU A 78 8.85 -16.02 10.39
N LYS A 79 9.21 -16.99 9.54
CA LYS A 79 10.38 -17.87 9.75
C LYS A 79 11.69 -17.09 9.86
N HIS A 80 11.79 -15.96 9.18
CA HIS A 80 12.93 -15.04 9.25
C HIS A 80 12.80 -14.00 10.37
N GLY A 81 11.82 -14.13 11.26
CA GLY A 81 11.65 -13.29 12.46
C GLY A 81 10.95 -11.96 12.20
N VAL A 82 10.29 -11.80 11.04
CA VAL A 82 9.48 -10.62 10.74
C VAL A 82 8.12 -10.73 11.42
N ASP A 83 7.71 -9.69 12.14
CA ASP A 83 6.36 -9.53 12.66
C ASP A 83 5.40 -9.13 11.53
N VAL A 84 4.51 -10.04 11.12
CA VAL A 84 3.60 -9.82 10.00
C VAL A 84 2.25 -9.33 10.49
N LEU A 85 1.90 -8.11 10.09
CA LEU A 85 0.60 -7.48 10.31
C LEU A 85 -0.30 -7.70 9.08
N ARG A 86 -1.60 -7.89 9.29
CA ARG A 86 -2.58 -8.15 8.21
C ARG A 86 -3.67 -7.09 8.21
N ALA A 87 -4.14 -6.72 7.02
CA ALA A 87 -5.28 -5.84 6.87
C ALA A 87 -6.57 -6.51 7.38
N ASP A 88 -7.51 -5.72 7.91
CA ASP A 88 -8.88 -6.13 8.22
C ASP A 88 -9.80 -5.78 7.04
N PRO A 89 -10.26 -6.77 6.27
CA PRO A 89 -11.13 -6.52 5.12
C PRO A 89 -12.54 -6.07 5.52
N ASN A 90 -12.93 -6.17 6.80
CA ASN A 90 -14.25 -5.73 7.26
C ASN A 90 -14.27 -4.23 7.61
N ALA A 91 -13.10 -3.61 7.80
CA ALA A 91 -13.01 -2.21 8.20
C ALA A 91 -13.26 -1.23 7.05
N ALA A 92 -12.95 -1.61 5.81
CA ALA A 92 -13.28 -0.85 4.61
C ALA A 92 -13.19 -1.72 3.34
N TYR A 93 -13.91 -1.31 2.31
CA TYR A 93 -13.78 -1.87 0.98
C TYR A 93 -12.45 -1.47 0.33
N SER A 94 -11.81 -2.44 -0.31
CA SER A 94 -10.71 -2.31 -1.26
C SER A 94 -10.97 -3.27 -2.42
N PHE A 95 -10.51 -2.92 -3.60
CA PHE A 95 -10.40 -3.87 -4.72
C PHE A 95 -8.96 -4.29 -4.98
N ASP A 96 -8.02 -3.89 -4.12
CA ASP A 96 -6.60 -4.21 -4.20
C ASP A 96 -6.06 -4.53 -2.80
N TYR A 97 -6.68 -5.49 -2.12
CA TYR A 97 -6.21 -5.96 -0.82
C TYR A 97 -4.81 -6.58 -0.87
N THR A 98 -4.32 -6.91 -2.06
CA THR A 98 -3.00 -7.51 -2.28
C THR A 98 -1.84 -6.53 -2.12
N CYS A 99 -2.07 -5.23 -2.35
CA CYS A 99 -1.01 -4.22 -2.44
C CYS A 99 -1.13 -3.13 -1.36
N PRO A 100 -0.80 -3.43 -0.09
CA PRO A 100 -0.86 -2.44 0.98
C PRO A 100 0.15 -1.29 0.81
N ARG A 101 1.13 -1.43 -0.10
CA ARG A 101 2.16 -0.41 -0.36
C ARG A 101 1.57 0.91 -0.85
N ASP A 102 0.47 0.87 -1.61
CA ASP A 102 -0.13 2.10 -2.15
C ASP A 102 -0.87 2.90 -1.08
N ILE A 103 -1.37 2.21 -0.05
CA ILE A 103 -2.20 2.77 1.02
C ILE A 103 -1.44 3.80 1.88
N GLY A 104 -0.15 3.57 2.09
CA GLY A 104 0.71 4.43 2.89
C GLY A 104 2.13 3.92 2.94
N PHE A 105 3.03 4.76 3.45
CA PHE A 105 4.47 4.49 3.50
C PHE A 105 5.08 5.09 4.75
N VAL A 106 6.26 4.61 5.11
CA VAL A 106 7.01 5.09 6.28
C VAL A 106 8.31 5.73 5.82
N VAL A 107 8.61 6.92 6.33
CA VAL A 107 9.93 7.57 6.19
C VAL A 107 10.39 7.94 7.58
N ASP A 108 11.59 7.47 7.95
CA ASP A 108 12.06 7.49 9.32
C ASP A 108 10.99 6.90 10.24
N ASP A 109 10.51 7.68 11.21
CA ASP A 109 9.51 7.26 12.20
C ASP A 109 8.12 7.84 11.93
N ILE A 110 7.84 8.34 10.72
CA ILE A 110 6.54 8.90 10.34
C ILE A 110 5.85 7.98 9.35
N PHE A 111 4.61 7.61 9.64
CA PHE A 111 3.71 6.94 8.71
C PHE A 111 2.90 7.98 7.94
N PHE A 112 3.00 7.97 6.62
CA PHE A 112 2.21 8.80 5.73
C PHE A 112 1.04 8.01 5.16
N ILE A 113 -0.19 8.46 5.41
CA ILE A 113 -1.39 7.94 4.74
C ILE A 113 -1.45 8.58 3.35
N SER A 114 -1.38 7.74 2.31
CA SER A 114 -1.37 8.18 0.92
C SER A 114 -2.60 9.00 0.54
N ARG A 115 -2.41 9.90 -0.42
CA ARG A 115 -3.50 10.60 -1.11
C ARG A 115 -3.62 10.00 -2.51
N MET A 116 -4.46 8.98 -2.60
CA MET A 116 -4.57 8.14 -3.79
C MET A 116 -5.29 8.85 -4.93
N ALA A 117 -4.84 8.61 -6.17
CA ALA A 117 -5.42 9.23 -7.36
C ALA A 117 -6.81 8.67 -7.69
N VAL A 118 -7.03 7.39 -7.37
CA VAL A 118 -8.31 6.71 -7.57
C VAL A 118 -9.18 6.87 -6.33
N SER A 119 -10.25 7.66 -6.46
CA SER A 119 -11.05 8.10 -5.30
C SER A 119 -11.72 6.97 -4.54
N SER A 120 -12.11 5.87 -5.21
CA SER A 120 -12.73 4.72 -4.53
C SER A 120 -11.78 4.04 -3.55
N ARG A 121 -10.46 4.13 -3.78
CA ARG A 121 -9.46 3.58 -2.86
C ARG A 121 -8.93 4.54 -1.79
N ALA A 122 -9.45 5.77 -1.72
CA ALA A 122 -9.09 6.75 -0.68
C ALA A 122 -9.41 6.32 0.78
N LYS A 123 -10.26 5.30 0.98
CA LYS A 123 -10.59 4.75 2.30
C LYS A 123 -9.86 3.44 2.61
N GLU A 124 -9.02 2.91 1.72
CA GLU A 124 -8.33 1.63 1.92
C GLU A 124 -7.43 1.62 3.15
N TYR A 125 -6.90 2.77 3.56
CA TYR A 125 -6.10 2.88 4.79
C TYR A 125 -6.85 2.47 6.05
N LYS A 126 -8.18 2.48 6.03
CA LYS A 126 -8.98 2.00 7.17
C LYS A 126 -8.82 0.50 7.40
N THR A 127 -8.46 -0.26 6.37
CA THR A 127 -8.16 -1.70 6.51
C THR A 127 -6.94 -1.96 7.40
N ILE A 128 -6.07 -0.97 7.61
CA ILE A 128 -4.90 -1.08 8.48
C ILE A 128 -5.02 -0.21 9.74
N LEU A 129 -6.19 0.39 10.00
CA LEU A 129 -6.36 1.40 11.05
C LEU A 129 -5.96 0.90 12.44
N ALA A 130 -6.31 -0.34 12.77
CA ALA A 130 -5.95 -0.95 14.06
C ALA A 130 -4.42 -0.94 14.31
N HIS A 131 -3.61 -1.09 13.26
CA HIS A 131 -2.15 -1.04 13.36
C HIS A 131 -1.62 0.39 13.47
N LEU A 132 -2.34 1.37 12.91
CA LEU A 132 -1.99 2.79 13.00
C LEU A 132 -2.30 3.36 14.39
N GLU A 133 -3.30 2.82 15.09
CA GLU A 133 -3.65 3.21 16.46
C GLU A 133 -2.56 2.87 17.48
N ASP A 134 -1.70 1.89 17.17
CA ASP A 134 -0.52 1.55 17.96
C ASP A 134 0.64 2.55 17.76
N ILE A 135 0.62 3.37 16.72
CA ILE A 135 1.65 4.38 16.44
C ILE A 135 1.31 5.67 17.22
N ASP A 136 2.34 6.44 17.61
CA ASP A 136 2.11 7.79 18.13
C ASP A 136 1.30 8.61 17.11
N ALA A 137 0.17 9.18 17.54
CA ALA A 137 -0.71 9.95 16.67
C ALA A 137 0.01 11.15 16.03
N GLY A 138 1.03 11.72 16.68
CA GLY A 138 1.86 12.78 16.10
C GLY A 138 2.77 12.32 14.95
N LYS A 139 2.91 11.00 14.76
CA LYS A 139 3.73 10.35 13.72
C LYS A 139 2.90 9.69 12.63
N VAL A 140 1.57 9.84 12.66
CA VAL A 140 0.69 9.43 11.57
C VAL A 140 0.20 10.68 10.86
N VAL A 141 0.70 10.91 9.65
CA VAL A 141 0.44 12.10 8.86
C VAL A 141 -0.45 11.75 7.68
N GLN A 142 -1.61 12.38 7.60
CA GLN A 142 -2.45 12.28 6.41
C GLN A 142 -2.01 13.30 5.37
N VAL A 143 -1.66 12.83 4.17
CA VAL A 143 -1.28 13.72 3.07
C VAL A 143 -2.46 14.64 2.71
N PRO A 144 -2.23 15.96 2.56
CA PRO A 144 -3.31 16.92 2.36
C PRO A 144 -4.05 16.72 1.04
N GLU A 145 -5.23 17.33 0.95
CA GLU A 145 -6.02 17.35 -0.28
C GLU A 145 -5.26 18.05 -1.42
N GLY A 146 -5.37 17.50 -2.64
CA GLY A 146 -4.71 18.04 -3.83
C GLY A 146 -3.21 17.72 -3.97
N ALA A 147 -2.62 17.02 -3.00
CA ALA A 147 -1.24 16.52 -3.06
C ALA A 147 -1.25 15.00 -3.29
N LEU A 148 -1.52 14.56 -4.53
CA LEU A 148 -1.54 13.12 -4.84
C LEU A 148 -0.17 12.49 -4.60
N ILE A 149 -0.14 11.39 -3.85
CA ILE A 149 1.04 10.55 -3.60
C ILE A 149 0.59 9.16 -3.15
N GLU A 150 1.12 8.13 -3.79
CA GLU A 150 0.91 6.72 -3.42
C GLU A 150 2.24 6.10 -3.01
N GLY A 151 2.23 5.21 -2.03
CA GLY A 151 3.47 4.66 -1.47
C GLY A 151 4.27 3.79 -2.43
N GLY A 152 3.65 3.29 -3.52
CA GLY A 152 4.35 2.59 -4.60
C GLY A 152 5.35 3.46 -5.37
N ASP A 153 5.19 4.79 -5.34
CA ASP A 153 6.09 5.74 -5.99
C ASP A 153 7.21 6.25 -5.08
N VAL A 154 7.21 5.88 -3.80
CA VAL A 154 8.17 6.37 -2.80
C VAL A 154 9.17 5.28 -2.46
N VAL A 155 10.46 5.54 -2.71
CA VAL A 155 11.57 4.64 -2.35
C VAL A 155 12.49 5.37 -1.38
N VAL A 156 12.63 4.81 -0.18
CA VAL A 156 13.59 5.32 0.81
C VAL A 156 14.96 4.71 0.48
N LEU A 157 15.91 5.54 0.05
CA LEU A 157 17.24 5.06 -0.33
C LEU A 157 18.18 5.05 0.87
N ASP A 158 18.21 6.15 1.61
CA ASP A 158 19.00 6.32 2.81
C ASP A 158 18.43 7.45 3.70
N ALA A 159 19.10 7.72 4.82
CA ALA A 159 18.71 8.75 5.79
C ALA A 159 18.67 10.20 5.25
N LYS A 160 19.11 10.46 4.02
CA LYS A 160 19.11 11.80 3.39
C LYS A 160 18.36 11.83 2.06
N THR A 161 18.02 10.66 1.52
CA THR A 161 17.57 10.53 0.13
C THR A 161 16.34 9.65 0.06
N ILE A 162 15.25 10.26 -0.42
CA ILE A 162 14.08 9.55 -0.93
C ILE A 162 13.97 9.80 -2.43
N LEU A 163 13.60 8.76 -3.17
CA LEU A 163 13.29 8.85 -4.60
C LEU A 163 11.77 8.80 -4.73
N VAL A 164 11.20 9.72 -5.50
CA VAL A 164 9.76 9.81 -5.69
C VAL A 164 9.45 9.86 -7.18
N GLY A 165 8.67 8.89 -7.67
CA GLY A 165 8.14 8.87 -9.03
C GLY A 165 7.10 9.97 -9.23
N ILE A 166 7.14 10.68 -10.37
CA ILE A 166 6.08 11.61 -10.77
C ILE A 166 5.34 11.01 -11.95
N ASN A 167 4.06 10.73 -11.76
CA ASN A 167 3.22 10.05 -12.75
C ASN A 167 1.72 10.34 -12.47
N GLN A 168 0.82 9.52 -13.00
CA GLN A 168 -0.63 9.65 -12.82
C GLN A 168 -1.12 9.42 -11.36
N ARG A 169 -0.31 8.77 -10.52
CA ARG A 169 -0.60 8.46 -9.11
C ARG A 169 0.09 9.43 -8.14
N THR A 170 1.26 9.95 -8.50
CA THR A 170 2.00 10.92 -7.68
C THR A 170 2.27 12.24 -8.40
N SER A 171 1.76 13.33 -7.81
CA SER A 171 1.81 14.69 -8.35
C SER A 171 3.02 15.48 -7.86
N ARG A 172 3.39 16.56 -8.56
CA ARG A 172 4.42 17.51 -8.09
C ARG A 172 4.12 18.09 -6.70
N LYS A 173 2.85 18.38 -6.42
CA LYS A 173 2.40 18.86 -5.08
C LYS A 173 2.62 17.80 -3.99
N GLY A 174 2.44 16.52 -4.32
CA GLY A 174 2.78 15.41 -3.42
C GLY A 174 4.27 15.36 -3.08
N VAL A 175 5.13 15.53 -4.09
CA VAL A 175 6.59 15.62 -3.90
C VAL A 175 6.97 16.85 -3.07
N GLU A 176 6.37 18.01 -3.35
CA GLU A 176 6.60 19.24 -2.59
C GLU A 176 6.17 19.11 -1.13
N PHE A 177 5.07 18.41 -0.86
CA PHE A 177 4.62 18.10 0.50
C PHE A 177 5.69 17.32 1.29
N LEU A 178 6.34 16.32 0.69
CA LEU A 178 7.39 15.53 1.35
C LEU A 178 8.71 16.30 1.59
N ARG A 179 8.88 17.48 1.01
CA ARG A 179 10.10 18.29 1.19
C ARG A 179 10.04 19.23 2.40
N ASN A 180 8.85 19.42 2.98
CA ASN A 180 8.60 20.37 4.07
C ASN A 180 8.41 19.64 5.40
#